data_AF-A0A519FAH0-F1
#
_entry.id   AF-A0A519FAH0-F1
#
_cell.length_a   1.000
_cell.length_b   1.000
_cell.length_c   1.000
_cell.angle_alpha   90.00
_cell.angle_beta   90.00
_cell.angle_gamma   90.00
#
_symmetry.space_group_name_H-M   'P 1'
#
loop_
_entity.id
_entity.type
_entity.pdbx_description
1 polymer ?
#
loop_
_entity_poly.entity_id
_entity_poly.type
_entity_poly.pdbx_seq_one_letter_code
_entity_poly.pdbx_strand_id
1 'polypeptide(L)'
;MNNSFYDRASWSAADRAWRLASQTLQLVSMLEVLRQQAADDIESLRLATRMAMAFPAQMSPAERELPIDPAGRARDALKVSRTKALQMHRMAVRAGRKQAVISSELPLFAKSLRDLARVCDGLGEWIAQHDQAFDQPETALPVPLEAA
;
A
#
# COMPACT_ATOMS: atom_id res chain seq x y z
N MET A 1 23.98 -15.51 14.82
CA MET A 1 23.02 -15.48 13.71
C MET A 1 22.40 -14.09 13.67
N ASN A 2 22.88 -13.22 12.77
CA ASN A 2 22.31 -11.89 12.58
C ASN A 2 21.06 -12.02 11.71
N ASN A 3 19.89 -11.86 12.30
CA ASN A 3 18.62 -11.80 11.56
C ASN A 3 18.53 -10.44 10.84
N SER A 4 19.20 -10.34 9.69
CA SER A 4 19.13 -9.23 8.72
C SER A 4 17.68 -8.91 8.29
N PHE A 5 16.73 -9.81 8.55
CA PHE A 5 15.31 -9.64 8.28
C PHE A 5 14.60 -8.59 9.16
N TYR A 6 15.24 -8.03 10.19
CA TYR A 6 14.63 -7.01 11.06
C TYR A 6 15.28 -5.63 10.98
N ASP A 7 16.37 -5.48 10.22
CA ASP A 7 17.06 -4.21 10.11
C ASP A 7 16.38 -3.33 9.05
N ARG A 8 15.30 -2.64 9.46
CA ARG A 8 14.49 -1.76 8.59
C ARG A 8 15.32 -0.65 7.92
N ALA A 9 16.50 -0.34 8.45
CA ALA A 9 17.43 0.63 7.88
C ALA A 9 18.21 0.09 6.67
N SER A 10 18.28 -1.24 6.51
CA SER A 10 19.00 -1.90 5.40
C SER A 10 18.16 -2.12 4.14
N TRP A 11 16.86 -1.79 4.18
CA TRP A 11 15.94 -2.11 3.10
C TRP A 11 15.79 -0.96 2.11
N SER A 12 15.86 -1.29 0.82
CA SER A 12 15.52 -0.35 -0.24
C SER A 12 14.08 0.12 -0.10
N ALA A 13 13.76 1.32 -0.58
CA ALA A 13 12.39 1.82 -0.52
C ALA A 13 11.42 0.99 -1.39
N ALA A 14 11.88 0.32 -2.46
CA ALA A 14 11.09 -0.62 -3.25
C ALA A 14 10.73 -1.87 -2.43
N ASP A 15 11.69 -2.45 -1.72
CA ASP A 15 11.44 -3.59 -0.83
C ASP A 15 10.46 -3.23 0.29
N ARG A 16 10.58 -2.01 0.83
CA ARG A 16 9.64 -1.50 1.85
C ARG A 16 8.23 -1.33 1.26
N ALA A 17 8.11 -0.78 0.05
CA ALA A 17 6.83 -0.64 -0.64
C ALA A 17 6.19 -2.00 -0.98
N TRP A 18 6.97 -2.95 -1.51
CA TRP A 18 6.52 -4.32 -1.79
C TRP A 18 6.05 -5.04 -0.53
N ARG A 19 6.81 -4.95 0.56
CA ARG A 19 6.45 -5.58 1.84
C ARG A 19 5.17 -4.96 2.38
N LEU A 20 5.03 -3.64 2.32
CA LEU A 20 3.83 -2.94 2.74
C LEU A 20 2.61 -3.36 1.90
N ALA A 21 2.76 -3.44 0.57
CA ALA A 21 1.71 -3.91 -0.33
C ALA A 21 1.31 -5.37 -0.05
N SER A 22 2.29 -6.26 0.14
CA SER A 22 2.07 -7.67 0.45
C SER A 22 1.42 -7.89 1.81
N GLN A 23 1.89 -7.18 2.84
CA GLN A 23 1.30 -7.23 4.19
C GLN A 23 -0.13 -6.71 4.18
N THR A 24 -0.40 -5.65 3.42
CA THR A 24 -1.75 -5.11 3.25
C THR A 24 -2.66 -6.13 2.56
N LEU A 25 -2.19 -6.76 1.48
CA LEU A 25 -2.95 -7.81 0.79
C LEU A 25 -3.24 -9.00 1.70
N GLN A 26 -2.24 -9.46 2.45
CA GLN A 26 -2.38 -10.56 3.39
C GLN A 26 -3.40 -10.23 4.47
N LEU A 27 -3.31 -9.05 5.09
CA LEU A 27 -4.23 -8.60 6.12
C LEU A 27 -5.67 -8.57 5.60
N VAL A 28 -5.92 -7.91 4.47
CA VAL A 28 -7.28 -7.80 3.91
C VAL A 28 -7.82 -9.18 3.50
N SER A 29 -6.97 -10.07 3.00
CA SER A 29 -7.37 -11.45 2.68
C SER A 29 -7.69 -12.27 3.93
N MET A 30 -6.98 -12.06 5.04
CA MET A 30 -7.30 -12.71 6.32
C MET A 30 -8.62 -12.21 6.89
N LEU A 31 -8.88 -10.89 6.83
CA LEU A 31 -10.14 -10.30 7.27
C LEU A 31 -11.35 -10.81 6.47
N GLU A 32 -11.16 -11.16 5.20
CA GLU A 32 -12.20 -11.76 4.36
C GLU A 32 -12.62 -13.15 4.88
N VAL A 33 -11.69 -13.91 5.45
CA VAL A 33 -11.89 -15.27 5.96
C VAL A 33 -12.35 -15.27 7.42
N LEU A 34 -11.73 -14.46 8.27
CA LEU A 34 -11.95 -14.45 9.72
C LEU A 34 -13.04 -13.44 10.11
N ARG A 35 -14.32 -13.77 9.89
CA ARG A 35 -15.45 -12.87 10.21
C ARG A 35 -15.73 -12.72 11.73
N GLN A 36 -14.95 -13.33 12.62
CA GLN A 36 -15.28 -13.51 14.05
C GLN A 36 -14.29 -12.90 15.06
N GLN A 37 -13.16 -12.32 14.65
CA GLN A 37 -12.17 -11.68 15.56
C GLN A 37 -12.08 -10.15 15.34
N ALA A 38 -13.22 -9.46 15.40
CA ALA A 38 -13.37 -8.10 14.89
C ALA A 38 -12.47 -7.01 15.54
N ALA A 39 -12.10 -7.12 16.82
CA ALA A 39 -11.42 -6.03 17.53
C ALA A 39 -9.91 -5.91 17.18
N ASP A 40 -9.16 -7.02 17.26
CA ASP A 40 -7.73 -7.06 16.92
C ASP A 40 -7.49 -6.81 15.42
N ASP A 41 -8.45 -7.25 14.61
CA ASP A 41 -8.55 -7.04 13.18
C ASP A 41 -8.69 -5.54 12.82
N ILE A 42 -9.48 -4.78 13.60
CA ILE A 42 -9.64 -3.32 13.41
C ILE A 42 -8.34 -2.59 13.71
N GLU A 43 -7.65 -2.90 14.81
CA GLU A 43 -6.41 -2.19 15.16
C GLU A 43 -5.29 -2.50 14.17
N SER A 44 -5.18 -3.76 13.73
CA SER A 44 -4.24 -4.17 12.67
C SER A 44 -4.51 -3.42 11.36
N LEU A 45 -5.79 -3.26 10.99
CA LEU A 45 -6.20 -2.51 9.80
C LEU A 45 -5.85 -1.01 9.90
N ARG A 46 -6.06 -0.41 11.08
CA ARG A 46 -5.70 0.99 11.34
C ARG A 46 -4.19 1.20 11.33
N LEU A 47 -3.42 0.26 11.88
CA LEU A 47 -1.96 0.30 11.82
C LEU A 47 -1.46 0.22 10.37
N ALA A 48 -1.94 -0.74 9.58
CA ALA A 48 -1.57 -0.87 8.16
C ALA A 48 -1.90 0.42 7.37
N THR A 49 -3.08 0.99 7.62
CA THR A 49 -3.51 2.24 6.99
C THR A 49 -2.58 3.41 7.39
N ARG A 50 -2.26 3.55 8.68
CA ARG A 50 -1.33 4.60 9.15
C ARG A 50 0.06 4.45 8.55
N MET A 51 0.60 3.24 8.51
CA MET A 51 1.92 2.96 7.92
C MET A 51 1.94 3.33 6.44
N ALA A 52 0.91 2.95 5.69
CA ALA A 52 0.84 3.25 4.28
C ALA A 52 0.56 4.73 3.97
N MET A 53 -0.17 5.45 4.85
CA MET A 53 -0.31 6.91 4.75
C MET A 53 0.99 7.66 5.03
N ALA A 54 1.75 7.20 6.03
CA ALA A 54 2.98 7.87 6.45
C ALA A 54 4.14 7.61 5.47
N PHE A 55 4.08 6.51 4.72
CA PHE A 55 5.15 6.06 3.84
C PHE A 55 5.60 7.14 2.83
N PRO A 56 4.73 7.79 2.04
CA PRO A 56 5.18 8.81 1.07
C PRO A 56 5.80 10.05 1.71
N ALA A 57 5.39 10.40 2.94
CA ALA A 57 5.89 11.58 3.66
C ALA A 57 7.21 11.32 4.39
N GLN A 58 7.48 10.06 4.75
CA GLN A 58 8.70 9.64 5.45
C GLN A 58 9.85 9.31 4.50
N MET A 59 9.57 9.15 3.20
CA MET A 59 10.60 8.91 2.18
C MET A 59 11.05 10.24 1.57
N SER A 60 12.32 10.58 1.75
CA SER A 60 12.90 11.77 1.13
C SER A 60 12.91 11.64 -0.41
N PRO A 61 12.89 12.75 -1.16
CA PRO A 61 13.03 12.72 -2.62
C PRO A 61 14.29 12.00 -3.12
N ALA A 62 15.38 11.96 -2.35
CA ALA A 62 16.61 11.24 -2.69
C ALA A 62 16.50 9.72 -2.42
N GLU A 63 15.69 9.30 -1.44
CA GLU A 63 15.32 7.89 -1.23
C GLU A 63 14.27 7.41 -2.24
N ARG A 64 13.79 8.30 -3.14
CA ARG A 64 13.00 7.96 -4.34
C ARG A 64 13.88 7.51 -5.50
N GLU A 65 15.13 7.15 -5.27
CA GLU A 65 15.84 6.25 -6.18
C GLU A 65 15.39 4.82 -5.85
N LEU A 66 14.12 4.49 -6.15
CA LEU A 66 13.66 3.11 -6.02
C LEU A 66 14.31 2.31 -7.17
N PRO A 67 14.78 1.09 -6.90
CA PRO A 67 14.80 0.08 -7.94
C PRO A 67 13.39 -0.06 -8.54
N ILE A 68 13.27 -0.06 -9.86
CA ILE A 68 12.02 -0.28 -10.62
C ILE A 68 11.25 -1.45 -10.00
N ASP A 69 9.94 -1.34 -9.78
CA ASP A 69 9.09 -2.48 -9.39
C ASP A 69 9.06 -3.48 -10.54
N PRO A 70 9.85 -4.59 -10.51
CA PRO A 70 9.99 -5.43 -11.69
C PRO A 70 8.66 -6.13 -11.93
N ALA A 71 8.08 -5.87 -13.11
CA ALA A 71 6.78 -6.38 -13.56
C ALA A 71 5.55 -5.84 -12.81
N GLY A 72 5.66 -4.73 -12.06
CA GLY A 72 4.49 -4.06 -11.47
C GLY A 72 3.79 -4.83 -10.35
N ARG A 73 4.51 -5.74 -9.68
CA ARG A 73 3.95 -6.66 -8.69
C ARG A 73 3.38 -5.93 -7.47
N ALA A 74 4.05 -4.87 -7.02
CA ALA A 74 3.56 -4.07 -5.89
C ALA A 74 2.27 -3.33 -6.28
N ARG A 75 2.22 -2.77 -7.50
CA ARG A 75 1.01 -2.11 -8.03
C ARG A 75 -0.17 -3.07 -8.13
N ASP A 76 0.04 -4.29 -8.62
CA ASP A 76 -1.00 -5.31 -8.70
C ASP A 76 -1.51 -5.72 -7.31
N ALA A 77 -0.60 -5.96 -6.36
CA ALA A 77 -0.97 -6.28 -4.98
C ALA A 77 -1.82 -5.17 -4.33
N LEU A 78 -1.46 -3.90 -4.54
CA LEU A 78 -2.23 -2.75 -4.05
C LEU A 78 -3.60 -2.66 -4.71
N LYS A 79 -3.69 -2.88 -6.02
CA LYS A 79 -4.97 -2.88 -6.76
C LYS A 79 -5.93 -3.98 -6.28
N VAL A 80 -5.41 -5.18 -6.02
CA VAL A 80 -6.19 -6.29 -5.45
C VAL A 80 -6.62 -5.94 -4.02
N SER A 81 -5.71 -5.45 -3.19
CA SER A 81 -5.99 -5.04 -1.80
C SER A 81 -7.09 -3.99 -1.74
N ARG A 82 -7.00 -2.97 -2.60
CA ARG A 82 -7.99 -1.90 -2.74
C ARG A 82 -9.37 -2.45 -3.13
N THR A 83 -9.41 -3.36 -4.10
CA THR A 83 -10.66 -3.99 -4.55
C THR A 83 -11.34 -4.75 -3.41
N LYS A 84 -10.58 -5.56 -2.68
CA LYS A 84 -11.08 -6.31 -1.52
C LYS A 84 -11.56 -5.36 -0.40
N ALA A 85 -10.77 -4.34 -0.07
CA ALA A 85 -11.13 -3.36 0.96
C ALA A 85 -12.45 -2.63 0.63
N LEU A 86 -12.66 -2.24 -0.63
CA LEU A 86 -13.93 -1.63 -1.07
C LEU A 86 -15.11 -2.59 -1.00
N GLN A 87 -14.92 -3.85 -1.37
CA GLN A 87 -15.96 -4.87 -1.27
C GLN A 87 -16.38 -5.09 0.19
N MET A 88 -15.40 -5.24 1.09
CA MET A 88 -15.64 -5.39 2.52
C MET A 88 -16.27 -4.14 3.13
N HIS A 89 -15.86 -2.94 2.71
CA HIS A 89 -16.49 -1.69 3.14
C HIS A 89 -17.99 -1.68 2.81
N ARG A 90 -18.36 -2.05 1.57
CA ARG A 90 -19.77 -2.14 1.16
C ARG A 90 -20.53 -3.17 2.00
N MET A 91 -19.92 -4.30 2.32
CA MET A 91 -20.52 -5.32 3.18
C MET A 91 -20.74 -4.79 4.61
N ALA A 92 -19.74 -4.13 5.19
CA ALA A 92 -19.82 -3.55 6.53
C ALA A 92 -20.90 -2.48 6.63
N VAL A 93 -21.00 -1.58 5.63
CA VAL A 93 -22.07 -0.56 5.57
C VAL A 93 -23.45 -1.21 5.46
N ARG A 94 -23.60 -2.25 4.63
CA ARG A 94 -24.87 -2.98 4.51
C ARG A 94 -25.26 -3.72 5.79
N ALA A 95 -24.28 -4.31 6.48
CA ALA A 95 -24.49 -4.96 7.77
C ALA A 95 -24.92 -3.96 8.84
N GLY A 96 -24.22 -2.82 8.96
CA GLY A 96 -24.57 -1.75 9.91
C GLY A 96 -25.97 -1.17 9.69
N ARG A 97 -26.44 -1.07 8.44
CA ARG A 97 -27.84 -0.67 8.13
C ARG A 97 -28.88 -1.69 8.59
N LYS A 98 -28.53 -2.99 8.59
CA LYS A 98 -29.44 -4.07 9.01
C LYS A 98 -29.39 -4.34 10.52
N GLN A 99 -28.28 -4.01 11.18
CA GLN A 99 -27.99 -4.31 12.58
C GLN A 99 -27.83 -3.02 13.41
N ALA A 100 -28.61 -1.98 13.10
CA ALA A 100 -28.46 -0.60 13.60
C ALA A 100 -28.44 -0.42 15.14
N VAL A 101 -28.50 -1.49 15.93
CA VAL A 101 -28.57 -1.50 17.40
C VAL A 101 -27.44 -2.32 18.06
N ILE A 102 -26.61 -3.10 17.32
CA ILE A 102 -25.88 -4.24 17.93
C ILE A 102 -24.35 -4.07 18.02
N SER A 103 -23.69 -3.23 17.20
CA SER A 103 -22.23 -3.07 17.29
C SER A 103 -21.76 -1.66 16.95
N SER A 104 -21.16 -0.99 17.93
CA SER A 104 -20.52 0.33 17.81
C SER A 104 -19.25 0.31 16.94
N GLU A 105 -18.72 -0.87 16.63
CA GLU A 105 -17.44 -1.05 15.92
C GLU A 105 -17.61 -1.11 14.39
N LEU A 106 -18.78 -1.51 13.89
CA LEU A 106 -19.06 -1.62 12.46
C LEU A 106 -18.80 -0.32 11.67
N PRO A 107 -19.20 0.88 12.15
CA PRO A 107 -18.87 2.13 11.47
C PRO A 107 -17.36 2.41 11.42
N LEU A 108 -16.62 2.07 12.49
CA LEU A 108 -15.16 2.27 12.57
C LEU A 108 -14.44 1.31 11.62
N PHE A 109 -14.88 0.06 11.54
CA PHE A 109 -14.37 -0.92 10.59
C PHE A 109 -14.65 -0.49 9.14
N ALA A 110 -15.88 -0.07 8.84
CA ALA A 110 -16.23 0.43 7.51
C ALA A 110 -15.39 1.65 7.12
N LYS A 111 -15.17 2.60 8.03
CA LYS A 111 -14.30 3.76 7.80
C LYS A 111 -12.86 3.32 7.50
N SER A 112 -12.31 2.42 8.31
CA SER A 112 -10.93 1.94 8.17
C SER A 112 -10.70 1.22 6.83
N LEU A 113 -11.66 0.41 6.37
CA LEU A 113 -11.59 -0.25 5.06
C LEU A 113 -11.63 0.74 3.89
N ARG A 114 -12.45 1.78 3.99
CA ARG A 114 -12.51 2.85 2.98
C ARG A 114 -11.20 3.64 2.94
N ASP A 115 -10.67 3.98 4.12
CA ASP A 115 -9.45 4.75 4.23
C ASP A 115 -8.25 3.91 3.73
N LEU A 116 -8.20 2.59 4.02
CA LEU A 116 -7.21 1.69 3.44
C LEU A 116 -7.28 1.66 1.91
N ALA A 117 -8.48 1.55 1.32
CA ALA A 117 -8.64 1.53 -0.12
C ALA A 117 -8.06 2.80 -0.78
N ARG A 118 -8.30 3.97 -0.19
CA ARG A 118 -7.74 5.25 -0.67
C ARG A 118 -6.22 5.27 -0.59
N VAL A 119 -5.67 4.70 0.46
CA VAL A 119 -4.21 4.67 0.67
C VAL A 119 -3.54 3.70 -0.30
N CYS A 120 -4.17 2.57 -0.62
CA CYS A 120 -3.70 1.68 -1.68
C CYS A 120 -3.65 2.39 -3.04
N ASP A 121 -4.66 3.21 -3.37
CA ASP A 121 -4.64 4.03 -4.59
C ASP A 121 -3.47 5.03 -4.56
N GLY A 122 -3.34 5.81 -3.48
CA GLY A 122 -2.27 6.80 -3.37
C GLY A 122 -0.86 6.21 -3.39
N LEU A 123 -0.65 5.05 -2.76
CA LEU A 123 0.63 4.35 -2.80
C LEU A 123 0.90 3.76 -4.20
N GLY A 124 -0.13 3.24 -4.88
CA GLY A 124 0.00 2.75 -6.25
C GLY A 124 0.33 3.86 -7.25
N GLU A 125 -0.28 5.03 -7.11
CA GLU A 125 0.04 6.23 -7.89
C GLU A 125 1.46 6.72 -7.63
N TRP A 126 1.89 6.74 -6.37
CA TRP A 126 3.25 7.12 -6.01
C TRP A 126 4.30 6.19 -6.64
N ILE A 127 4.07 4.86 -6.60
CA ILE A 127 4.94 3.88 -7.27
C ILE A 127 4.92 4.09 -8.79
N ALA A 128 3.76 4.36 -9.39
CA ALA A 128 3.66 4.57 -10.83
C ALA A 128 4.38 5.86 -11.30
N GLN A 129 4.27 6.95 -10.56
CA GLN A 129 4.99 8.20 -10.83
C GLN A 129 6.50 8.00 -10.75
N HIS A 130 6.94 7.18 -9.79
CA HIS A 130 8.33 6.80 -9.68
C HIS A 130 8.79 5.98 -10.90
N ASP A 131 8.11 4.88 -11.23
CA ASP A 131 8.48 4.01 -12.36
C ASP A 131 8.59 4.81 -13.67
N GLN A 132 7.68 5.77 -13.89
CA GLN A 132 7.69 6.63 -15.07
C GLN A 132 8.95 7.49 -15.23
N ALA A 133 9.63 7.85 -14.12
CA ALA A 133 10.88 8.60 -14.18
C ALA A 133 12.03 7.80 -14.81
N PHE A 134 11.93 6.47 -14.84
CA PHE A 134 12.91 5.56 -15.44
C PHE A 134 12.55 5.13 -16.87
N ASP A 135 11.27 5.24 -17.25
CA ASP A 135 10.78 4.97 -18.61
C ASP A 135 11.02 6.13 -19.59
N GLN A 136 11.39 7.31 -19.09
CA GLN A 136 11.81 8.42 -19.96
C GLN A 136 13.25 8.17 -20.41
N PRO A 137 13.52 7.85 -21.69
CA PRO A 137 14.89 7.87 -22.18
C PRO A 137 15.39 9.29 -21.97
N GLU A 138 16.53 9.43 -21.29
CA GLU A 138 17.26 10.69 -21.24
C GLU A 138 17.21 11.31 -22.64
N THR A 139 16.79 12.57 -22.72
CA THR A 139 17.02 13.36 -23.92
C THR A 139 18.54 13.46 -24.01
N ALA A 140 19.16 12.48 -24.68
CA ALA A 140 20.56 12.48 -25.01
C ALA A 140 20.75 13.72 -25.87
N LEU A 141 21.15 14.81 -25.22
CA LEU A 141 21.63 15.98 -25.95
C LEU A 141 22.78 15.46 -26.82
N PRO A 142 22.70 15.63 -28.15
CA PRO A 142 23.76 15.16 -29.02
C PRO A 142 25.04 15.85 -28.58
N VAL A 143 26.02 15.06 -28.14
CA VAL A 143 27.38 15.54 -27.92
C VAL A 143 27.85 16.09 -29.27
N PRO A 144 28.19 17.39 -29.39
CA PRO A 144 28.79 17.88 -30.61
C PRO A 144 30.10 17.13 -30.78
N LEU A 145 30.19 16.33 -31.84
CA LEU A 145 31.47 15.84 -32.35
C LEU A 145 32.23 17.07 -32.83
N GLU A 146 32.99 17.70 -31.94
CA GLU A 146 34.05 18.60 -32.37
C GLU A 146 35.05 17.78 -33.18
N ALA A 147 35.16 18.16 -34.45
CA ALA A 147 36.04 17.57 -35.43
C ALA A 147 37.50 17.71 -34.97
N ALA A 148 38.21 16.60 -34.89
CA ALA A 148 39.67 16.52 -34.78
C ALA A 148 40.21 15.78 -36.00
#